data_AF-A0A1V5K6I4-F1
#
_entry.id   AF-A0A1V5K6I4-F1
#
_cell.length_a   1.000
_cell.length_b   1.000
_cell.length_c   1.000
_cell.angle_alpha   90.00
_cell.angle_beta   90.00
_cell.angle_gamma   90.00
#
_symmetry.space_group_name_H-M   'P 1'
#
loop_
_entity.id
_entity.type
_entity.pdbx_description
1 polymer ?
#
loop_
_entity_poly.entity_id
_entity_poly.type
_entity_poly.pdbx_seq_one_letter_code
_entity_poly.pdbx_strand_id
1 'polypeptide(L)'
;MADIERTIIDALDVPELCGGITEIAKGIWIRKKEIDYRKLADYVRRMNKPVIAKRLGYIMEILKIEKTEIINELKGYIHSRYDFFDPMLEKAGKAKNSWHLIDNVTPEQIKNIIWS
;
A
#
# COMPACT_ATOMS: atom_id res chain seq x y z
N MET A 1 -16.36 17.88 0.08
CA MET A 1 -16.14 16.82 -0.94
C MET A 1 -15.09 15.89 -0.38
N ALA A 2 -15.31 14.57 -0.36
CA ALA A 2 -14.40 13.62 0.26
C ALA A 2 -13.11 13.48 -0.57
N ASP A 3 -11.97 13.51 0.10
CA ASP A 3 -10.64 13.44 -0.51
C ASP A 3 -10.20 11.97 -0.57
N ILE A 4 -10.29 11.36 -1.75
CA ILE A 4 -10.05 9.93 -1.95
C ILE A 4 -8.62 9.56 -1.57
N GLU A 5 -7.66 10.41 -1.98
CA GLU A 5 -6.25 10.19 -1.71
C GLU A 5 -5.98 10.25 -0.21
N ARG A 6 -6.58 11.21 0.50
CA ARG A 6 -6.46 11.27 1.96
C ARG A 6 -7.03 10.02 2.62
N THR A 7 -8.21 9.57 2.20
CA THR A 7 -8.84 8.35 2.73
C THR A 7 -7.97 7.11 2.53
N ILE A 8 -7.35 6.96 1.35
CA ILE A 8 -6.41 5.85 1.09
C ILE A 8 -5.22 5.90 2.07
N ILE A 9 -4.67 7.09 2.30
CA ILE A 9 -3.52 7.27 3.18
C ILE A 9 -3.88 6.96 4.64
N ASP A 10 -5.04 7.43 5.11
CA ASP A 10 -5.52 7.14 6.45
C ASP A 10 -5.79 5.63 6.63
N ALA A 11 -6.35 4.97 5.60
CA ALA A 11 -6.55 3.52 5.61
C ALA A 11 -5.22 2.75 5.64
N LEU A 12 -4.19 3.21 4.93
CA LEU A 12 -2.86 2.58 4.96
C LEU A 12 -2.11 2.80 6.28
N ASP A 13 -2.39 3.90 6.98
CA ASP A 13 -1.85 4.19 8.31
C ASP A 13 -2.47 3.26 9.37
N VAL A 14 -3.80 3.07 9.30
CA VAL A 14 -4.55 2.20 10.22
C VAL A 14 -5.42 1.17 9.47
N PRO A 15 -4.80 0.14 8.83
CA PRO A 15 -5.53 -0.84 8.03
C PRO A 15 -6.62 -1.61 8.78
N GLU A 16 -6.48 -1.74 10.10
CA GLU A 16 -7.41 -2.45 10.97
C GLU A 16 -8.82 -1.86 10.97
N LEU A 17 -8.93 -0.54 10.72
CA LEU A 17 -10.21 0.17 10.64
C LEU A 17 -10.86 0.06 9.25
N CYS A 18 -10.19 -0.56 8.28
CA CYS A 18 -10.62 -0.63 6.89
C CYS A 18 -10.77 -2.07 6.38
N GLY A 19 -10.75 -3.07 7.27
CA GLY A 19 -10.84 -4.49 6.90
C GLY A 19 -9.52 -5.07 6.36
N GLY A 20 -8.39 -4.41 6.63
CA GLY A 20 -7.06 -4.87 6.27
C GLY A 20 -6.59 -4.39 4.88
N ILE A 21 -5.40 -4.84 4.50
CA ILE A 21 -4.71 -4.41 3.28
C ILE A 21 -5.42 -4.87 2.01
N THR A 22 -6.09 -6.02 2.05
CA THR A 22 -6.82 -6.57 0.90
C THR A 22 -7.96 -5.66 0.45
N GLU A 23 -8.75 -5.14 1.39
CA GLU A 23 -9.86 -4.22 1.08
C GLU A 23 -9.34 -2.87 0.58
N ILE A 24 -8.24 -2.39 1.15
CA ILE A 24 -7.59 -1.15 0.69
C ILE A 24 -7.07 -1.32 -0.75
N ALA A 25 -6.38 -2.43 -1.05
CA ALA A 25 -5.87 -2.73 -2.39
C ALA A 25 -7.02 -2.84 -3.40
N LYS A 26 -8.13 -3.48 -3.02
CA LYS A 26 -9.34 -3.57 -3.84
C LYS A 26 -9.95 -2.19 -4.11
N GLY A 27 -10.06 -1.34 -3.09
CA GLY A 27 -10.53 0.04 -3.22
C GLY A 27 -9.67 0.87 -4.17
N ILE A 28 -8.34 0.77 -4.04
CA ILE A 28 -7.39 1.42 -4.96
C ILE A 28 -7.59 0.91 -6.38
N TRP A 29 -7.74 -0.41 -6.58
CA TRP A 29 -7.94 -0.98 -7.91
C TRP A 29 -9.22 -0.50 -8.58
N ILE A 30 -10.34 -0.51 -7.85
CA ILE A 30 -11.65 -0.07 -8.36
C ILE A 30 -11.58 1.39 -8.81
N ARG A 31 -10.92 2.24 -8.03
CA ARG A 31 -10.87 3.70 -8.25
C ARG A 31 -9.60 4.17 -8.94
N LYS A 32 -8.76 3.27 -9.45
CA LYS A 32 -7.43 3.60 -9.99
C LYS A 32 -7.39 4.68 -11.08
N LYS A 33 -8.51 4.88 -11.79
CA LYS A 33 -8.64 5.92 -12.83
C LYS A 33 -8.99 7.30 -12.26
N GLU A 34 -9.56 7.35 -11.05
CA GLU A 34 -9.97 8.58 -10.36
C GLU A 34 -8.88 9.13 -9.44
N ILE A 35 -7.89 8.29 -9.08
CA ILE A 35 -6.84 8.63 -8.12
C ILE A 35 -5.83 9.59 -8.73
N ASP A 36 -5.59 10.71 -8.04
CA ASP A 36 -4.40 11.53 -8.28
C ASP A 36 -3.20 10.95 -7.52
N TYR A 37 -2.33 10.25 -8.26
CA TYR A 37 -1.14 9.60 -7.70
C TYR A 37 -0.06 10.59 -7.24
N ARG A 38 0.00 11.80 -7.83
CA ARG A 38 0.92 12.85 -7.35
C ARG A 38 0.47 13.32 -5.98
N LYS A 39 -0.83 13.55 -5.81
CA LYS A 39 -1.43 13.94 -4.53
C LYS A 39 -1.29 12.85 -3.47
N LEU A 40 -1.38 11.56 -3.83
CA LEU A 40 -1.04 10.46 -2.91
C LEU A 40 0.40 10.56 -2.40
N ALA A 41 1.38 10.76 -3.31
CA ALA A 41 2.78 10.91 -2.92
C ALA A 41 2.99 12.13 -2.01
N ASP A 42 2.32 13.24 -2.29
CA ASP A 42 2.36 14.44 -1.46
C ASP A 42 1.80 14.19 -0.05
N TYR A 43 0.72 13.40 0.06
CA TYR A 43 0.22 12.99 1.37
C TYR A 43 1.17 12.05 2.10
N VAL A 44 1.76 11.05 1.42
CA VAL A 44 2.78 10.18 2.02
C VAL A 44 3.92 11.02 2.60
N ARG A 45 4.42 12.00 1.83
CA ARG A 45 5.46 12.93 2.27
C ARG A 45 5.05 13.69 3.53
N ARG A 46 3.82 14.20 3.59
CA ARG A 46 3.31 14.95 4.75
C ARG A 46 3.12 14.08 6.00
N MET A 47 2.72 12.82 5.83
CA MET A 47 2.52 11.91 6.96
C MET A 47 3.84 11.55 7.66
N ASN A 48 4.96 11.59 6.93
CA ASN A 48 6.30 11.28 7.46
C ASN A 48 6.38 9.92 8.17
N LYS A 49 5.64 8.93 7.64
CA LYS A 49 5.59 7.56 8.15
C LYS A 49 6.03 6.59 7.04
N PRO A 50 7.27 6.07 7.07
CA PRO A 50 7.79 5.21 6.01
C PRO A 50 6.93 3.99 5.69
N VAL A 51 6.26 3.40 6.69
CA VAL A 51 5.40 2.23 6.49
C VAL A 51 4.25 2.49 5.51
N ILE A 52 3.70 3.71 5.48
CA ILE A 52 2.63 4.08 4.54
C ILE A 52 3.19 4.05 3.11
N ALA A 53 4.38 4.63 2.90
CA ALA A 53 5.05 4.64 1.60
C ALA A 53 5.33 3.21 1.10
N LYS A 54 5.86 2.36 1.99
CA LYS A 54 6.15 0.95 1.70
C LYS A 54 4.90 0.18 1.26
N ARG A 55 3.81 0.29 2.03
CA ARG A 55 2.53 -0.38 1.74
C ARG A 55 1.93 0.11 0.42
N LEU A 56 1.88 1.43 0.21
CA LEU A 56 1.33 2.02 -1.01
C LEU A 56 2.12 1.56 -2.24
N GLY A 57 3.45 1.68 -2.19
CA GLY A 57 4.31 1.32 -3.31
C GLY A 57 4.24 -0.15 -3.66
N TYR A 58 4.20 -1.03 -2.65
CA TYR A 58 4.06 -2.46 -2.90
C TYR A 58 2.69 -2.83 -3.48
N ILE A 59 1.60 -2.23 -2.98
CA ILE A 59 0.26 -2.40 -3.58
C ILE A 59 0.29 -1.94 -5.05
N MET A 60 0.87 -0.77 -5.35
CA MET A 60 0.96 -0.28 -6.72
C MET A 60 1.68 -1.25 -7.66
N GLU A 61 2.79 -1.86 -7.22
CA GLU A 61 3.50 -2.88 -7.98
C GLU A 61 2.67 -4.16 -8.19
N ILE A 62 2.00 -4.66 -7.13
CA ILE A 62 1.11 -5.83 -7.23
C ILE A 62 -0.03 -5.59 -8.24
N LEU A 63 -0.61 -4.39 -8.21
CA LEU A 63 -1.70 -3.96 -9.08
C LEU A 63 -1.25 -3.57 -10.49
N LYS A 64 0.06 -3.63 -10.79
CA LYS A 64 0.62 -3.20 -12.07
C LYS A 64 0.22 -1.76 -12.44
N ILE A 65 0.22 -0.86 -11.45
CA ILE A 65 -0.04 0.56 -11.68
C ILE A 65 1.24 1.20 -12.25
N GLU A 66 1.20 1.58 -13.53
CA GLU A 66 2.35 2.12 -14.28
C GLU A 66 2.62 3.60 -13.96
N LYS A 67 3.03 3.87 -12.71
CA LYS A 67 3.41 5.21 -12.23
C LYS A 67 4.84 5.18 -11.71
N THR A 68 5.78 4.91 -12.59
CA THR A 68 7.21 4.68 -12.27
C THR A 68 7.84 5.81 -11.46
N GLU A 69 7.57 7.07 -11.80
CA GLU A 69 8.08 8.23 -11.06
C GLU A 69 7.61 8.22 -9.60
N ILE A 70 6.31 7.98 -9.38
CA ILE A 70 5.71 7.91 -8.05
C ILE A 70 6.27 6.72 -7.27
N ILE A 71 6.38 5.55 -7.91
CA ILE A 71 6.98 4.35 -7.29
C ILE A 71 8.42 4.63 -6.85
N ASN A 72 9.22 5.31 -7.67
CA ASN A 72 10.60 5.65 -7.34
C ASN A 72 10.69 6.66 -6.18
N GLU A 73 9.80 7.65 -6.14
CA GLU A 73 9.69 8.57 -5.00
C GLU A 73 9.36 7.81 -3.70
N LEU A 74 8.40 6.88 -3.75
CA LEU A 74 8.03 6.05 -2.60
C LEU A 74 9.17 5.12 -2.14
N LYS A 75 9.97 4.59 -3.08
CA LYS A 75 11.16 3.79 -2.75
C LYS A 75 12.20 4.58 -1.94
N GLY A 76 12.24 5.90 -2.08
CA GLY A 76 13.09 6.77 -1.26
C GLY A 76 12.79 6.73 0.25
N TYR A 77 11.63 6.23 0.66
CA TYR A 77 11.26 6.06 2.07
C TYR A 77 11.63 4.69 2.65
N ILE A 78 12.14 3.76 1.82
CA ILE A 78 12.55 2.44 2.31
C ILE A 78 13.81 2.61 3.19
N HIS A 79 13.75 2.03 4.39
CA HIS A 79 14.86 1.97 5.34
C HIS A 79 14.99 0.55 5.88
N SER A 80 16.08 0.25 6.59
CA SER A 80 16.48 -1.11 6.99
C SER A 80 15.46 -1.90 7.83
N ARG A 81 14.52 -1.22 8.50
CA ARG A 81 13.51 -1.89 9.35
C ARG A 81 12.38 -2.45 8.49
N TYR A 82 12.04 -3.70 8.78
CA TYR A 82 10.90 -4.39 8.20
C TYR A 82 9.61 -4.06 8.95
N ASP A 83 8.53 -3.93 8.20
CA ASP A 83 7.17 -3.71 8.70
C ASP A 83 6.25 -4.85 8.27
N PHE A 84 5.15 -5.10 8.97
CA PHE A 84 4.12 -6.00 8.46
C PHE A 84 3.36 -5.34 7.33
N PHE A 85 3.14 -6.08 6.25
CA PHE A 85 2.30 -5.58 5.15
C PHE A 85 0.90 -5.28 5.69
N ASP A 86 0.24 -6.26 6.28
CA ASP A 86 -1.05 -6.13 6.97
C ASP A 86 -0.90 -6.32 8.50
N PRO A 87 -1.08 -5.30 9.34
CA PRO A 87 -0.88 -5.44 10.78
C PRO A 87 -1.88 -6.41 11.46
N MET A 88 -3.02 -6.73 10.83
CA MET A 88 -4.05 -7.59 11.40
C MET A 88 -3.70 -9.09 11.41
N LEU A 89 -2.70 -9.51 10.63
CA LEU A 89 -2.42 -10.93 10.41
C LEU A 89 -1.21 -11.44 11.18
N GLU A 90 -1.28 -12.70 11.60
CA GLU A 90 -0.24 -13.36 12.41
C GLU A 90 1.15 -13.35 11.74
N LYS A 91 2.17 -13.40 12.62
CA LYS A 91 3.58 -13.08 12.34
C LYS A 91 4.42 -14.25 11.81
N ALA A 92 3.86 -15.46 11.65
CA ALA A 92 4.64 -16.68 11.42
C ALA A 92 4.86 -17.02 9.94
N GLY A 93 6.09 -17.43 9.60
CA GLY A 93 6.43 -18.16 8.36
C GLY A 93 6.46 -17.36 7.05
N LYS A 94 6.58 -16.02 7.10
CA LYS A 94 6.28 -15.15 5.96
C LYS A 94 7.50 -14.57 5.28
N ALA A 95 7.45 -14.51 3.94
CA ALA A 95 8.51 -13.97 3.09
C ALA A 95 8.72 -12.47 3.33
N LYS A 96 9.88 -11.97 2.90
CA LYS A 96 10.25 -10.55 2.95
C LYS A 96 10.39 -10.05 1.52
N ASN A 97 9.85 -8.88 1.22
CA ASN A 97 9.94 -8.29 -0.12
C ASN A 97 10.92 -7.12 -0.22
N SER A 98 11.09 -6.60 -1.43
CA SER A 98 11.97 -5.47 -1.76
C SER A 98 11.54 -4.13 -1.14
N TRP A 99 10.29 -4.01 -0.68
CA TRP A 99 9.78 -2.83 0.05
C TRP A 99 10.04 -2.90 1.55
N HIS A 100 10.77 -3.92 2.01
CA HIS A 100 10.99 -4.22 3.42
C HIS A 100 9.68 -4.43 4.18
N LEU A 101 8.73 -5.11 3.54
CA LEU A 101 7.53 -5.61 4.20
C LEU A 101 7.64 -7.13 4.41
N ILE A 102 7.03 -7.60 5.49
CA ILE A 102 6.76 -9.01 5.74
C ILE A 102 5.45 -9.34 5.04
N ASP A 103 5.50 -10.22 4.04
CA ASP A 103 4.37 -10.63 3.19
C ASP A 103 3.42 -11.54 3.97
N ASN A 104 2.70 -10.93 4.90
CA ASN A 104 1.71 -11.62 5.71
C ASN A 104 0.32 -11.66 5.07
N VAL A 105 0.16 -10.97 3.94
CA VAL A 105 -0.77 -11.18 2.82
C VAL A 105 0.11 -11.34 1.56
N THR A 106 -0.03 -12.42 0.80
CA THR A 106 0.78 -12.61 -0.40
C THR A 106 0.25 -11.80 -1.58
N PRO A 107 1.09 -11.43 -2.56
CA PRO A 107 0.63 -10.86 -3.83
C PRO A 107 -0.47 -11.70 -4.47
N GLU A 108 -0.33 -13.03 -4.48
CA GLU A 108 -1.30 -13.96 -5.07
C GLU A 108 -2.68 -13.84 -4.40
N GLN A 109 -2.74 -13.68 -3.08
CA GLN A 109 -4.01 -13.45 -2.38
C GLN A 109 -4.68 -12.14 -2.83
N ILE A 110 -3.92 -11.06 -2.95
CA ILE A 110 -4.45 -9.76 -3.43
C ILE A 110 -4.93 -9.88 -4.87
N LYS A 111 -4.13 -10.50 -5.74
CA LYS A 111 -4.46 -10.72 -7.15
C LYS A 111 -5.75 -11.53 -7.32
N ASN A 112 -5.90 -12.59 -6.52
CA ASN A 112 -7.10 -13.44 -6.55
C ASN A 112 -8.37 -12.68 -6.17
N ILE A 113 -8.31 -11.75 -5.20
CA ILE A 113 -9.47 -10.92 -4.81
C ILE A 113 -9.84 -9.89 -5.89
N ILE A 114 -8.86 -9.48 -6.70
CA ILE A 114 -9.01 -8.38 -7.66
C ILE A 114 -9.46 -8.86 -9.04
N TRP A 115 -9.04 -10.06 -9.43
CA TRP A 115 -9.38 -10.69 -10.71
C TRP A 115 -10.28 -11.92 -10.57
N SER A 116 -10.89 -12.12 -9.40
CA SER A 116 -12.02 -13.04 -9.20
C SER A 116 -13.30 -12.56 -9.88
#